data_AF-A0A2H3AI17-F1
#
_entry.id   AF-A0A2H3AI17-F1
#
_cell.length_a   1.000
_cell.length_b   1.000
_cell.length_c   1.000
_cell.angle_alpha   90.00
_cell.angle_beta   90.00
_cell.angle_gamma   90.00
#
_symmetry.space_group_name_H-M   'P 1'
#
loop_
_entity.id
_entity.type
_entity.pdbx_description
1 polymer ?
#
loop_
_entity_poly.entity_id
_entity_poly.type
_entity_poly.pdbx_seq_one_letter_code
_entity_poly.pdbx_strand_id
1 'polypeptide(L)'
;MAAWSRTTLAWYHAAYYETQSEEDAWTALVNVMGPVFRAHLLFLYPSPGNGNKVWRPSWKQAMDETCLPEGKVNMHGWVEWDEETETDRHNGVCIEEGYVRGLSVPGNAEDAERCGEIIVKDTKGVIHAFKIVATHHYPIPEDSYTLIGIGNLPSRMENWVVGRRQPAQTFEKISVFKMTGKEIERLEDLGIAKDSYNYNQGYTMIIDD
;
A
#
# COMPACT_ATOMS: atom_id res chain seq x y z
N MET A 1 5.02 35.72 18.28
CA MET A 1 3.95 35.14 19.12
C MET A 1 2.62 35.56 18.54
N ALA A 2 2.00 34.69 17.74
CA ALA A 2 0.64 34.91 17.26
C ALA A 2 -0.20 33.69 17.64
N ALA A 3 -1.32 33.99 18.27
CA ALA A 3 -2.19 33.08 18.99
C ALA A 3 -3.03 32.23 18.04
N TRP A 4 -3.19 30.96 18.40
CA TRP A 4 -4.19 30.08 17.81
C TRP A 4 -5.56 30.36 18.44
N SER A 5 -6.56 30.65 17.62
CA SER A 5 -7.97 30.59 17.99
C SER A 5 -8.63 29.54 17.11
N ARG A 6 -9.10 28.47 17.76
CA ARG A 6 -9.92 27.42 17.16
C ARG A 6 -11.33 27.95 16.90
N THR A 7 -11.95 27.36 15.88
CA THR A 7 -13.37 27.01 15.69
C THR A 7 -13.99 27.69 14.46
N THR A 8 -14.04 26.97 13.33
CA THR A 8 -15.28 26.65 12.59
C THR A 8 -14.93 25.81 11.36
N LEU A 9 -15.75 24.78 11.11
CA LEU A 9 -15.78 23.89 9.95
C LEU A 9 -15.36 24.59 8.64
N ALA A 10 -14.12 24.36 8.21
CA ALA A 10 -13.64 24.77 6.91
C ALA A 10 -13.00 23.56 6.26
N TRP A 11 -13.51 23.18 5.09
CA TRP A 11 -12.87 22.29 4.15
C TRP A 11 -11.39 22.68 4.05
N TYR A 12 -10.50 21.85 4.61
CA TYR A 12 -9.07 22.10 4.64
C TYR A 12 -8.54 21.95 3.21
N HIS A 13 -8.59 23.01 2.43
CA HIS A 13 -7.76 23.13 1.24
C HIS A 13 -6.32 23.30 1.74
N ALA A 14 -5.44 22.38 1.37
CA ALA A 14 -4.01 22.59 1.52
C ALA A 14 -3.66 23.88 0.75
N ALA A 15 -3.42 24.97 1.47
CA ALA A 15 -3.02 26.23 0.87
C ALA A 15 -1.58 26.06 0.36
N TYR A 16 -1.41 26.12 -0.96
CA TYR A 16 -0.11 26.13 -1.60
C TYR A 16 0.55 27.49 -1.41
N TYR A 17 1.82 27.49 -1.02
CA TYR A 17 2.67 28.68 -0.98
C TYR A 17 3.85 28.46 -1.93
N GLU A 18 4.13 29.41 -2.82
CA GLU A 18 5.20 29.31 -3.84
C GLU A 18 6.60 29.05 -3.26
N THR A 19 6.80 29.29 -1.96
CA THR A 19 8.05 29.04 -1.25
C THR A 19 8.23 27.60 -0.77
N GLN A 20 7.18 26.75 -0.87
CA GLN A 20 7.24 25.35 -0.46
C GLN A 20 7.83 24.48 -1.58
N SER A 21 8.54 23.42 -1.21
CA SER A 21 8.96 22.42 -2.19
C SER A 21 7.75 21.65 -2.73
N GLU A 22 7.87 21.12 -3.96
CA GLU A 22 6.79 20.32 -4.56
C GLU A 22 6.48 19.06 -3.73
N GLU A 23 7.50 18.47 -3.09
CA GLU A 23 7.33 17.31 -2.21
C GLU A 23 6.57 17.67 -0.93
N ASP A 24 6.82 18.85 -0.36
CA ASP A 24 6.08 19.34 0.81
C ASP A 24 4.61 19.61 0.46
N ALA A 25 4.37 20.23 -0.69
CA ALA A 25 3.02 20.49 -1.20
C ALA A 25 2.26 19.18 -1.48
N TRP A 26 2.92 18.20 -2.10
CA TRP A 26 2.39 16.86 -2.33
C TRP A 26 2.08 16.15 -1.01
N THR A 27 2.99 16.19 -0.05
CA THR A 27 2.78 15.61 1.29
C THR A 27 1.58 16.24 1.99
N ALA A 28 1.46 17.58 1.96
CA ALA A 28 0.34 18.30 2.53
C ALA A 28 -0.99 17.91 1.86
N LEU A 29 -1.00 17.79 0.53
CA LEU A 29 -2.16 17.34 -0.23
C LEU A 29 -2.57 15.92 0.16
N VAL A 30 -1.63 14.97 0.20
CA VAL A 30 -1.93 13.58 0.56
C VAL A 30 -2.46 13.49 2.00
N ASN A 31 -1.92 14.26 2.94
CA ASN A 31 -2.40 14.26 4.34
C ASN A 31 -3.88 14.68 4.47
N VAL A 32 -4.36 15.61 3.64
CA VAL A 32 -5.77 16.06 3.65
C VAL A 32 -6.66 15.27 2.67
N MET A 33 -6.06 14.42 1.84
CA MET A 33 -6.76 13.62 0.86
C MET A 33 -7.71 12.61 1.54
N GLY A 34 -8.88 12.40 0.94
CA GLY A 34 -9.86 11.44 1.44
C GLY A 34 -9.27 10.02 1.60
N PRO A 35 -9.65 9.25 2.65
CA PRO A 35 -9.04 7.94 2.96
C PRO A 35 -9.02 6.94 1.81
N VAL A 36 -10.02 6.98 0.94
CA VAL A 36 -10.14 6.11 -0.25
C VAL A 36 -9.04 6.39 -1.26
N PHE A 37 -8.75 7.65 -1.56
CA PHE A 37 -7.70 8.00 -2.51
C PHE A 37 -6.31 7.70 -1.96
N ARG A 38 -6.11 7.80 -0.64
CA ARG A 38 -4.88 7.31 0.00
C ARG A 38 -4.73 5.80 -0.09
N ALA A 39 -5.83 5.05 -0.01
CA ALA A 39 -5.80 3.63 -0.32
C ALA A 39 -5.41 3.38 -1.78
N HIS A 40 -5.83 4.21 -2.73
CA HIS A 40 -5.37 4.08 -4.12
C HIS A 40 -3.85 4.23 -4.25
N LEU A 41 -3.24 5.16 -3.50
CA LEU A 41 -1.78 5.31 -3.46
C LEU A 41 -1.09 4.03 -2.95
N LEU A 42 -1.64 3.43 -1.88
CA LEU A 42 -1.11 2.21 -1.30
C LEU A 42 -1.25 0.99 -2.24
N PHE A 43 -2.44 0.76 -2.79
CA PHE A 43 -2.79 -0.46 -3.50
C PHE A 43 -2.50 -0.45 -5.01
N LEU A 44 -2.28 0.70 -5.62
CA LEU A 44 -2.06 0.77 -7.06
C LEU A 44 -0.66 1.20 -7.50
N TYR A 45 0.06 2.00 -6.71
CA TYR A 45 1.41 2.41 -7.12
C TYR A 45 2.39 1.25 -6.91
N PRO A 46 3.14 0.82 -7.96
CA PRO A 46 4.02 -0.34 -7.86
C PRO A 46 5.19 -0.19 -6.90
N SER A 47 5.82 0.99 -6.91
CA SER A 47 7.02 1.26 -6.14
C SER A 47 6.66 1.71 -4.72
N PRO A 48 7.49 1.40 -3.71
CA PRO A 48 7.37 2.05 -2.42
C PRO A 48 7.69 3.55 -2.57
N GLY A 49 7.08 4.35 -1.71
CA GLY A 49 7.42 5.77 -1.58
C GLY A 49 8.90 5.94 -1.25
N ASN A 50 9.56 6.85 -1.96
CA ASN A 50 10.96 7.22 -1.68
C ASN A 50 11.09 8.56 -0.93
N GLY A 51 9.98 9.11 -0.44
CA GLY A 51 9.94 10.24 0.48
C GLY A 51 9.85 9.78 1.95
N ASN A 52 9.22 10.61 2.79
CA ASN A 52 9.11 10.36 4.23
C ASN A 52 8.18 9.21 4.63
N LYS A 53 7.37 8.69 3.69
CA LYS A 53 6.37 7.64 3.93
C LYS A 53 6.44 6.65 2.77
N VAL A 54 6.45 5.34 3.08
CA VAL A 54 6.62 4.30 2.05
C VAL A 54 5.30 3.84 1.40
N TRP A 55 4.15 4.15 2.01
CA TRP A 55 2.84 3.77 1.47
C TRP A 55 2.32 4.65 0.35
N ARG A 56 2.91 5.83 0.17
CA ARG A 56 2.52 6.82 -0.85
C ARG A 56 3.72 7.14 -1.74
N PRO A 57 3.53 7.34 -3.05
CA PRO A 57 4.60 7.79 -3.92
C PRO A 57 5.07 9.19 -3.48
N SER A 58 6.32 9.55 -3.79
CA SER A 58 6.73 10.96 -3.79
C SER A 58 6.07 11.72 -4.93
N TRP A 59 6.18 13.05 -4.93
CA TRP A 59 5.73 13.90 -6.02
C TRP A 59 6.32 13.44 -7.35
N LYS A 60 7.64 13.18 -7.38
CA LYS A 60 8.34 12.72 -8.57
C LYS A 60 7.79 11.37 -9.07
N GLN A 61 7.51 10.43 -8.16
CA GLN A 61 6.93 9.14 -8.53
C GLN A 61 5.49 9.28 -9.04
N ALA A 62 4.71 10.20 -8.47
CA ALA A 62 3.33 10.45 -8.90
C ALA A 62 3.24 11.09 -10.30
N MET A 63 4.25 11.88 -10.68
CA MET A 63 4.32 12.57 -11.97
C MET A 63 5.01 11.76 -13.08
N ASP A 64 5.62 10.62 -12.76
CA ASP A 64 6.23 9.74 -13.74
C ASP A 64 5.17 8.84 -14.41
N GLU A 65 4.98 9.00 -15.72
CA GLU A 65 4.00 8.24 -16.51
C GLU A 65 4.17 6.71 -16.37
N THR A 66 5.40 6.24 -16.14
CA THR A 66 5.69 4.81 -15.98
C THR A 66 5.25 4.24 -14.62
N CYS A 67 4.95 5.13 -13.66
CA CYS A 67 4.49 4.78 -12.33
C CYS A 67 2.97 4.92 -12.19
N LEU A 68 2.26 5.30 -13.26
CA LEU A 68 0.82 5.49 -13.20
C LEU A 68 0.09 4.18 -12.88
N PRO A 69 -0.85 4.21 -11.93
CA PRO A 69 -1.53 3.01 -11.47
C PRO A 69 -2.51 2.46 -12.52
N GLU A 70 -2.38 1.19 -12.88
CA GLU A 70 -3.37 0.47 -13.68
C GLU A 70 -4.39 -0.27 -12.79
N GLY A 71 -5.64 0.18 -12.78
CA GLY A 71 -6.69 -0.55 -12.04
C GLY A 71 -8.03 0.17 -11.95
N LYS A 72 -9.02 -0.52 -11.38
CA LYS A 72 -10.34 0.05 -11.11
C LYS A 72 -10.25 1.06 -9.98
N VAL A 73 -10.77 2.27 -10.23
CA VAL A 73 -10.81 3.39 -9.28
C VAL A 73 -11.88 3.22 -8.19
N ASN A 74 -12.73 2.19 -8.28
CA ASN A 74 -13.78 1.94 -7.29
C ASN A 74 -13.30 1.05 -6.14
N MET A 75 -12.19 1.40 -5.47
CA MET A 75 -11.76 0.68 -4.27
C MET A 75 -12.52 1.20 -3.05
N HIS A 76 -12.98 0.28 -2.22
CA HIS A 76 -13.61 0.59 -0.93
C HIS A 76 -12.64 0.44 0.25
N GLY A 77 -11.32 0.41 -0.02
CA GLY A 77 -10.28 0.40 1.00
C GLY A 77 -10.07 1.78 1.62
N TRP A 78 -9.67 1.81 2.89
CA TRP A 78 -9.46 3.04 3.65
C TRP A 78 -8.03 3.04 4.19
N VAL A 79 -7.32 4.13 3.91
CA VAL A 79 -6.08 4.46 4.62
C VAL A 79 -6.36 5.74 5.41
N GLU A 80 -6.36 5.63 6.73
CA GLU A 80 -6.53 6.74 7.65
C GLU A 80 -5.19 7.42 7.94
N TRP A 81 -5.23 8.72 8.27
CA TRP A 81 -4.04 9.52 8.57
C TRP A 81 -4.29 10.11 9.92
N ASP A 82 -3.40 9.78 10.84
CA ASP A 82 -3.41 10.29 12.19
C ASP A 82 -2.37 11.41 12.27
N GLU A 83 -2.84 12.66 12.39
CA GLU A 83 -2.00 13.85 12.44
C GLU A 83 -1.12 13.90 13.70
N GLU A 84 -1.62 13.40 14.83
CA GLU A 84 -0.91 13.43 16.11
C GLU A 84 0.32 12.52 16.10
N THR A 85 0.14 11.32 15.54
CA THR A 85 1.19 10.31 15.48
C THR A 85 1.97 10.34 14.17
N GLU A 86 1.53 11.16 13.23
CA GLU A 86 1.98 11.15 11.84
C GLU A 86 1.98 9.73 11.24
N THR A 87 0.88 8.98 11.39
CA THR A 87 0.81 7.59 10.91
C THR A 87 -0.29 7.36 9.90
N ASP A 88 0.05 6.66 8.81
CA ASP A 88 -0.95 6.06 7.93
C ASP A 88 -1.41 4.74 8.54
N ARG A 89 -2.71 4.47 8.50
CA ARG A 89 -3.31 3.25 9.07
C ARG A 89 -4.23 2.57 8.08
N HIS A 90 -4.09 1.27 7.92
CA HIS A 90 -4.97 0.47 7.08
C HIS A 90 -5.53 -0.71 7.87
N ASN A 91 -6.85 -0.80 7.91
CA ASN A 91 -7.56 -1.98 8.39
C ASN A 91 -8.01 -2.81 7.18
N GLY A 92 -7.57 -4.06 7.12
CA GLY A 92 -7.84 -4.95 6.01
C GLY A 92 -7.51 -6.39 6.33
N VAL A 93 -7.43 -7.22 5.29
CA VAL A 93 -7.04 -8.62 5.44
C VAL A 93 -5.53 -8.76 5.32
N CYS A 94 -4.95 -9.72 6.05
CA CYS A 94 -3.51 -9.96 6.12
C CYS A 94 -3.19 -11.44 6.02
N ILE A 95 -2.15 -11.76 5.25
CA ILE A 95 -1.45 -13.03 5.27
C ILE A 95 -0.07 -12.74 5.88
N GLU A 96 0.18 -13.26 7.07
CA GLU A 96 1.39 -12.93 7.83
C GLU A 96 2.66 -13.36 7.11
N GLU A 97 2.63 -14.53 6.48
CA GLU A 97 3.77 -15.12 5.81
C GLU A 97 3.33 -15.87 4.53
N GLY A 98 3.80 -15.40 3.38
CA GLY A 98 3.66 -16.04 2.08
C GLY A 98 4.94 -15.90 1.27
N TYR A 99 5.46 -17.02 0.76
CA TYR A 99 6.64 -17.02 -0.10
C TYR A 99 6.24 -16.67 -1.54
N VAL A 100 6.76 -15.56 -2.04
CA VAL A 100 6.48 -15.04 -3.38
C VAL A 100 7.59 -15.47 -4.34
N ARG A 101 7.22 -15.95 -5.53
CA ARG A 101 8.17 -16.33 -6.58
C ARG A 101 7.65 -16.02 -7.99
N GLY A 102 8.56 -15.94 -8.96
CA GLY A 102 8.23 -15.70 -10.37
C GLY A 102 8.03 -14.24 -10.76
N LEU A 103 8.22 -13.29 -9.83
CA LEU A 103 8.10 -11.84 -10.08
C LEU A 103 9.42 -11.07 -9.87
N SER A 104 10.55 -11.77 -9.73
CA SER A 104 11.86 -11.17 -9.39
C SER A 104 12.52 -10.45 -10.56
N VAL A 105 12.21 -10.85 -11.80
CA VAL A 105 12.73 -10.20 -13.00
C VAL A 105 11.88 -8.96 -13.31
N PRO A 106 12.50 -7.79 -13.56
CA PRO A 106 11.78 -6.61 -14.02
C PRO A 106 11.03 -6.89 -15.33
N GLY A 107 9.84 -6.31 -15.47
CA GLY A 107 9.11 -6.38 -16.74
C GLY A 107 9.84 -5.60 -17.84
N ASN A 108 9.73 -6.08 -19.07
CA ASN A 108 10.15 -5.33 -20.26
C ASN A 108 8.89 -4.71 -20.92
N ALA A 109 9.09 -3.82 -21.89
CA ALA A 109 8.00 -3.13 -22.58
C ALA A 109 7.08 -4.06 -23.41
N GLU A 110 7.46 -5.33 -23.62
CA GLU A 110 6.69 -6.33 -24.38
C GLU A 110 5.85 -7.23 -23.45
N ASP A 111 6.28 -7.42 -22.20
CA ASP A 111 5.63 -8.24 -21.18
C ASP A 111 4.66 -7.39 -20.34
N ALA A 112 3.46 -7.18 -20.88
CA ALA A 112 2.39 -6.41 -20.21
C ALA A 112 2.01 -6.97 -18.83
N GLU A 113 2.21 -8.27 -18.59
CA GLU A 113 1.87 -8.94 -17.34
C GLU A 113 2.94 -9.95 -16.93
N ARG A 114 3.43 -9.84 -15.70
CA ARG A 114 4.33 -10.84 -15.10
C ARG A 114 3.55 -11.76 -14.19
N CYS A 115 3.68 -13.07 -14.40
CA CYS A 115 2.98 -14.08 -13.63
C CYS A 115 3.90 -14.73 -12.59
N GLY A 116 3.39 -14.91 -11.38
CA GLY A 116 4.08 -15.59 -10.30
C GLY A 116 3.12 -16.38 -9.42
N GLU A 117 3.64 -16.83 -8.30
CA GLU A 117 2.84 -17.54 -7.29
C GLU A 117 3.21 -17.08 -5.89
N ILE A 118 2.22 -17.18 -5.00
CA ILE A 118 2.41 -17.12 -3.55
C ILE A 118 2.22 -18.52 -3.01
N ILE A 119 3.12 -18.95 -2.15
CA ILE A 119 3.04 -20.20 -1.41
C ILE A 119 2.74 -19.89 0.05
N VAL A 120 1.61 -20.36 0.56
CA VAL A 120 1.17 -20.15 1.95
C VAL A 120 0.87 -21.49 2.61
N LYS A 121 1.13 -21.56 3.91
CA LYS A 121 0.75 -22.68 4.75
C LYS A 121 -0.54 -22.35 5.51
N ASP A 122 -1.56 -23.20 5.40
CA ASP A 122 -2.80 -23.03 6.15
C ASP A 122 -2.65 -23.42 7.63
N THR A 123 -3.72 -23.23 8.41
CA THR A 123 -3.74 -23.55 9.85
C THR A 123 -3.61 -25.05 10.14
N LYS A 124 -3.83 -25.93 9.15
CA LYS A 124 -3.65 -27.38 9.24
C LYS A 124 -2.26 -27.81 8.79
N GLY A 125 -1.45 -26.87 8.33
CA GLY A 125 -0.11 -27.08 7.84
C GLY A 125 -0.02 -27.52 6.38
N VAL A 126 -1.12 -27.50 5.63
CA VAL A 126 -1.14 -27.80 4.20
C VAL A 126 -0.62 -26.60 3.43
N ILE A 127 0.24 -26.88 2.44
CA ILE A 127 0.84 -25.85 1.58
C ILE A 127 -0.08 -25.62 0.38
N HIS A 128 -0.39 -24.36 0.11
CA HIS A 128 -1.22 -23.90 -0.99
C HIS A 128 -0.45 -22.93 -1.86
N ALA A 129 -0.52 -23.10 -3.18
CA ALA A 129 -0.02 -22.13 -4.15
C ALA A 129 -1.18 -21.33 -4.76
N PHE A 130 -1.04 -20.01 -4.84
CA PHE A 130 -2.00 -19.09 -5.45
C PHE A 130 -1.33 -18.31 -6.57
N LYS A 131 -1.99 -18.20 -7.72
CA LYS A 131 -1.47 -17.43 -8.86
C LYS A 131 -1.59 -15.93 -8.62
N ILE A 132 -0.53 -15.20 -8.95
CA ILE A 132 -0.48 -13.74 -8.88
C ILE A 132 0.05 -13.14 -10.19
N VAL A 133 -0.35 -11.90 -10.45
CA VAL A 133 0.01 -11.14 -11.65
C VAL A 133 0.46 -9.74 -11.27
N ALA A 134 1.60 -9.27 -11.77
CA ALA A 134 2.02 -7.88 -11.67
C ALA A 134 1.92 -7.23 -13.06
N THR A 135 1.11 -6.17 -13.18
CA THR A 135 0.92 -5.37 -14.41
C THR A 135 1.86 -4.16 -14.43
N HIS A 136 3.08 -4.34 -13.92
CA HIS A 136 4.08 -3.29 -13.83
C HIS A 136 5.49 -3.88 -13.91
N HIS A 137 6.46 -3.03 -14.23
CA HIS A 137 7.85 -3.46 -14.41
C HIS A 137 8.63 -3.61 -13.09
N TYR A 138 8.16 -2.99 -11.99
CA TYR A 138 8.88 -3.03 -10.71
C TYR A 138 9.05 -4.47 -10.19
N PRO A 139 10.29 -4.97 -9.97
CA PRO A 139 10.52 -6.35 -9.57
C PRO A 139 10.09 -6.60 -8.12
N ILE A 140 9.63 -7.83 -7.87
CA ILE A 140 9.29 -8.33 -6.52
C ILE A 140 10.22 -9.51 -6.27
N PRO A 141 11.30 -9.34 -5.47
CA PRO A 141 12.25 -10.40 -5.21
C PRO A 141 11.58 -11.66 -4.66
N GLU A 142 12.21 -12.82 -4.87
CA GLU A 142 11.69 -14.06 -4.30
C GLU A 142 12.06 -14.14 -2.82
N ASP A 143 11.06 -14.09 -1.95
CA ASP A 143 11.24 -14.08 -0.49
C ASP A 143 9.90 -14.37 0.20
N SER A 144 9.94 -14.57 1.51
CA SER A 144 8.75 -14.57 2.36
C SER A 144 8.36 -13.16 2.73
N TYR A 145 7.08 -12.83 2.53
CA TYR A 145 6.51 -11.52 2.80
C TYR A 145 5.22 -11.60 3.60
N THR A 146 4.87 -10.46 4.20
CA THR A 146 3.52 -10.18 4.66
C THR A 146 2.72 -9.56 3.52
N LEU A 147 1.47 -9.97 3.37
CA LEU A 147 0.58 -9.50 2.30
C LEU A 147 -0.64 -8.86 2.93
N ILE A 148 -1.00 -7.65 2.48
CA ILE A 148 -2.20 -6.97 2.93
C ILE A 148 -3.14 -6.71 1.75
N GLY A 149 -4.42 -6.94 1.99
CA GLY A 149 -5.51 -6.76 1.04
C GLY A 149 -6.60 -5.88 1.64
N ILE A 150 -7.46 -5.34 0.77
CA ILE A 150 -8.63 -4.59 1.23
C ILE A 150 -9.59 -5.57 1.92
N GLY A 151 -9.81 -5.37 3.22
CA GLY A 151 -10.77 -6.16 3.99
C GLY A 151 -12.14 -5.49 4.03
N ASN A 152 -13.19 -6.31 3.95
CA ASN A 152 -14.61 -5.98 4.01
C ASN A 152 -15.22 -5.35 2.74
N LEU A 153 -16.40 -5.89 2.37
CA LEU A 153 -17.31 -5.52 1.26
C LEU A 153 -17.13 -6.32 -0.04
N PRO A 154 -18.23 -6.60 -0.80
CA PRO A 154 -18.23 -7.57 -1.90
C PRO A 154 -17.40 -7.18 -3.12
N SER A 155 -16.68 -6.05 -3.08
CA SER A 155 -15.69 -5.72 -4.10
C SER A 155 -14.45 -6.57 -3.87
N ARG A 156 -14.48 -7.78 -4.46
CA ARG A 156 -13.34 -8.70 -4.61
C ARG A 156 -12.26 -8.03 -5.44
N MET A 157 -11.55 -7.09 -4.84
CA MET A 157 -10.49 -6.35 -5.50
C MET A 157 -9.26 -7.22 -5.58
N GLU A 158 -8.67 -7.22 -6.76
CA GLU A 158 -7.59 -8.12 -7.11
C GLU A 158 -6.27 -7.63 -6.52
N ASN A 159 -6.13 -6.35 -6.17
CA ASN A 159 -4.87 -5.77 -5.73
C ASN A 159 -4.53 -6.11 -4.27
N TRP A 160 -3.31 -6.61 -4.09
CA TRP A 160 -2.67 -6.90 -2.82
C TRP A 160 -1.36 -6.12 -2.74
N VAL A 161 -1.00 -5.70 -1.52
CA VAL A 161 0.31 -5.09 -1.26
C VAL A 161 1.21 -6.14 -0.64
N VAL A 162 2.41 -6.29 -1.20
CA VAL A 162 3.48 -7.12 -0.66
C VAL A 162 4.44 -6.25 0.12
N GLY A 163 4.82 -6.71 1.31
CA GLY A 163 5.70 -5.94 2.18
C GLY A 163 6.29 -6.77 3.31
N ARG A 164 7.03 -6.11 4.19
CA ARG A 164 7.58 -6.71 5.40
C ARG A 164 6.95 -6.06 6.60
N ARG A 165 6.39 -6.88 7.50
CA ARG A 165 5.90 -6.39 8.77
C ARG A 165 7.01 -6.44 9.81
N GLN A 166 7.34 -5.27 10.34
CA GLN A 166 8.25 -5.06 11.45
C GLN A 166 7.49 -5.20 12.79
N PRO A 167 8.20 -5.26 13.93
CA PRO A 167 7.57 -5.18 15.25
C PRO A 167 6.62 -3.96 15.36
N ALA A 168 5.62 -4.07 16.24
CA ALA A 168 4.58 -3.05 16.42
C ALA A 168 3.66 -2.80 15.20
N GLN A 169 3.48 -3.80 14.33
CA GLN A 169 2.54 -3.76 13.20
C GLN A 169 2.90 -2.75 12.10
N THR A 170 4.13 -2.23 12.11
CA THR A 170 4.63 -1.36 11.03
C THR A 170 4.86 -2.19 9.78
N PHE A 171 4.27 -1.79 8.66
CA PHE A 171 4.33 -2.53 7.40
C PHE A 171 5.10 -1.73 6.35
N GLU A 172 6.27 -2.23 5.97
CA GLU A 172 7.12 -1.69 4.93
C GLU A 172 6.69 -2.25 3.59
N LYS A 173 6.03 -1.42 2.78
CA LYS A 173 5.64 -1.76 1.42
C LYS A 173 6.86 -2.09 0.57
N ILE A 174 6.78 -3.17 -0.20
CA ILE A 174 7.75 -3.53 -1.24
C ILE A 174 7.16 -3.31 -2.63
N SER A 175 5.94 -3.80 -2.87
CA SER A 175 5.25 -3.60 -4.14
C SER A 175 3.77 -3.98 -4.06
N VAL A 176 3.10 -4.12 -5.21
CA VAL A 176 1.72 -4.59 -5.31
C VAL A 176 1.61 -5.70 -6.35
N PHE A 177 0.57 -6.52 -6.30
CA PHE A 177 0.23 -7.47 -7.36
C PHE A 177 -1.27 -7.74 -7.35
N LYS A 178 -1.74 -8.47 -8.35
CA LYS A 178 -3.14 -8.89 -8.52
C LYS A 178 -3.31 -10.38 -8.25
N MET A 179 -4.38 -10.75 -7.54
CA MET A 179 -4.92 -12.11 -7.47
C MET A 179 -6.26 -12.15 -8.18
N THR A 180 -6.48 -13.17 -9.02
CA THR A 180 -7.78 -13.33 -9.69
C THR A 180 -8.89 -13.59 -8.66
N GLY A 181 -10.12 -13.20 -8.99
CA GLY A 181 -11.28 -13.47 -8.11
C GLY A 181 -11.42 -14.94 -7.66
N LYS A 182 -11.01 -15.91 -8.49
CA LYS A 182 -11.02 -17.34 -8.13
C LYS A 182 -9.98 -17.69 -7.06
N GLU A 183 -8.80 -17.08 -7.12
CA GLU A 183 -7.77 -17.30 -6.10
C GLU A 183 -8.18 -16.63 -4.78
N ILE A 184 -8.83 -15.46 -4.84
CA ILE A 184 -9.37 -14.77 -3.65
C ILE A 184 -10.45 -15.62 -2.99
N GLU A 185 -11.44 -16.14 -3.74
CA GLU A 185 -12.46 -17.04 -3.18
C GLU A 185 -11.85 -18.26 -2.47
N ARG A 186 -10.88 -18.90 -3.13
CA ARG A 186 -10.17 -20.05 -2.54
C ARG A 186 -9.40 -19.67 -1.28
N LEU A 187 -8.84 -18.47 -1.22
CA LEU A 187 -8.10 -17.97 -0.08
C LEU A 187 -9.01 -17.69 1.12
N GLU A 188 -10.20 -17.14 0.86
CA GLU A 188 -11.27 -16.94 1.84
C GLU A 188 -11.78 -18.28 2.39
N ASP A 189 -12.08 -19.25 1.52
CA ASP A 189 -12.55 -20.60 1.89
C ASP A 189 -11.57 -21.33 2.82
N LEU A 190 -10.27 -21.08 2.64
CA LEU A 190 -9.20 -21.66 3.47
C LEU A 190 -8.97 -20.91 4.78
N GLY A 191 -9.57 -19.72 4.97
CA GLY A 191 -9.41 -18.90 6.18
C GLY A 191 -7.96 -18.48 6.46
N ILE A 192 -7.15 -18.36 5.41
CA ILE A 192 -5.71 -18.06 5.51
C ILE A 192 -5.50 -16.58 5.84
N ALA A 193 -6.22 -15.69 5.17
CA ALA A 193 -6.16 -14.27 5.48
C ALA A 193 -7.05 -13.91 6.67
N LYS A 194 -6.54 -13.02 7.51
CA LYS A 194 -7.21 -12.58 8.74
C LYS A 194 -7.27 -11.07 8.81
N ASP A 195 -8.28 -10.55 9.49
CA ASP A 195 -8.37 -9.11 9.76
C ASP A 195 -7.13 -8.63 10.51
N SER A 196 -6.62 -7.47 10.12
CA SER A 196 -5.37 -6.94 10.65
C SER A 196 -5.27 -5.42 10.52
N TYR A 197 -4.60 -4.82 11.51
CA TYR A 197 -4.29 -3.40 11.57
C TYR A 197 -2.84 -3.19 11.16
N ASN A 198 -2.63 -2.36 10.14
CA ASN A 198 -1.33 -2.06 9.58
C ASN A 198 -1.02 -0.58 9.75
N TYR A 199 0.24 -0.27 10.05
CA TYR A 199 0.71 1.11 10.24
C TYR A 199 1.89 1.43 9.33
N ASN A 200 1.97 2.67 8.88
CA ASN A 200 3.16 3.24 8.27
C ASN A 200 3.51 4.53 9.00
N GLN A 201 4.58 4.46 9.80
CA GLN A 201 5.15 5.61 10.49
C GLN A 201 6.20 6.25 9.58
N GLY A 202 6.34 7.57 9.65
CA GLY A 202 7.47 8.23 8.99
C GLY A 202 8.73 7.97 9.80
N TYR A 203 9.89 8.08 9.17
CA TYR A 203 11.13 8.13 9.93
C TYR A 203 11.10 9.36 10.84
N THR A 204 10.89 9.16 12.14
CA THR A 204 11.31 10.15 13.12
C THR A 204 12.83 10.04 13.17
N MET A 205 13.55 11.04 12.68
CA MET A 205 14.96 11.16 13.06
C MET A 205 14.98 11.31 14.57
N ILE A 206 15.37 10.25 15.27
CA ILE A 206 15.83 10.37 16.65
C ILE A 206 17.09 11.21 16.52
N ILE A 207 16.98 12.50 16.81
CA ILE A 207 18.15 13.33 17.08
C ILE A 207 18.59 12.87 18.45
N ASP A 208 19.61 12.01 18.49
CA ASP A 208 20.32 11.75 19.74
C ASP A 208 20.99 13.08 20.15
N ASP A 209 20.55 13.62 21.29
CA ASP A 209 21.10 14.82 21.95
C ASP A 209 22.55 14.61 22.42
#